data_AF-A0AAV6LH74-F1
#
_entry.id   AF-A0AAV6LH74-F1
#
_cell.length_a   1.000
_cell.length_b   1.000
_cell.length_c   1.000
_cell.angle_alpha   90.00
_cell.angle_beta   90.00
_cell.angle_gamma   90.00
#
_symmetry.space_group_name_H-M   'P 1'
#
loop_
_entity.id
_entity.type
_entity.pdbx_description
1 polymer ?
#
loop_
_entity_poly.entity_id
_entity_poly.type
_entity_poly.pdbx_seq_one_letter_code
_entity_poly.pdbx_strand_id
1 'polypeptide(L)'
;MDLDEESLKITIVVDGIRLLFKDMSSSSVSSGRTLKRKCLCGDEAVMKPSGTDLNPGRRFLGCPKYSYESKAKEFDNMTQVYEWRIKEMKRVERKKIKDAGTMERNIWMKLLVALLVLVGGCILFNYGVREEGIALPH
;
A
#
# COMPACT_ATOMS: atom_id res chain seq x y z
N MET A 1 -17.25 -9.30 -8.65
CA MET A 1 -17.73 -8.62 -7.43
C MET A 1 -16.58 -7.70 -7.05
N ASP A 2 -16.50 -6.55 -7.72
CA ASP A 2 -15.27 -5.74 -7.82
C ASP A 2 -15.50 -4.27 -7.42
N LEU A 3 -16.68 -3.97 -6.85
CA LEU A 3 -17.07 -2.62 -6.46
C LEU A 3 -16.53 -2.25 -5.07
N ASP A 4 -16.09 -3.24 -4.30
CA ASP A 4 -15.57 -3.15 -2.95
C ASP A 4 -14.10 -2.68 -2.91
N GLU A 5 -13.28 -3.04 -3.89
CA GLU A 5 -11.88 -2.60 -3.92
C GLU A 5 -11.72 -1.14 -4.39
N GLU A 6 -12.51 -0.71 -5.37
CA GLU A 6 -12.53 0.71 -5.79
C GLU A 6 -13.18 1.61 -4.75
N SER A 7 -14.26 1.16 -4.10
CA SER A 7 -14.86 1.93 -3.01
C SER A 7 -13.92 2.06 -1.82
N LEU A 8 -13.12 1.03 -1.49
CA LEU A 8 -12.09 1.12 -0.45
C LEU A 8 -11.01 2.16 -0.80
N LYS A 9 -10.56 2.20 -2.07
CA LYS A 9 -9.58 3.20 -2.55
C LYS A 9 -10.14 4.61 -2.49
N ILE A 10 -11.39 4.80 -2.92
CA ILE A 10 -12.07 6.11 -2.88
C ILE A 10 -12.24 6.57 -1.43
N THR A 11 -12.67 5.68 -0.51
CA THR A 11 -12.83 6.01 0.90
C THR A 11 -11.49 6.38 1.55
N ILE A 12 -10.40 5.65 1.28
CA ILE A 12 -9.07 5.97 1.84
C ILE A 12 -8.57 7.33 1.33
N VAL A 13 -8.77 7.65 0.05
CA VAL A 13 -8.37 8.95 -0.52
C VAL A 13 -9.24 10.08 0.05
N VAL A 14 -10.55 9.88 0.13
CA VAL A 14 -11.49 10.88 0.66
C VAL A 14 -11.28 11.11 2.15
N ASP A 15 -11.07 10.06 2.95
CA ASP A 15 -10.81 10.20 4.39
C ASP A 15 -9.40 10.75 4.66
N GLY A 16 -8.41 10.40 3.84
CA GLY A 16 -7.07 11.01 3.89
C GLY A 16 -7.13 12.52 3.62
N ILE A 17 -7.86 12.95 2.59
CA ILE A 17 -8.10 14.36 2.30
C ILE A 17 -8.93 15.00 3.42
N ARG A 18 -9.96 14.33 3.93
CA ARG A 18 -10.81 14.84 5.02
C ARG A 18 -10.02 15.05 6.31
N LEU A 19 -9.07 14.17 6.64
CA LEU A 19 -8.17 14.34 7.79
C LEU A 19 -7.22 15.53 7.59
N LEU A 20 -6.71 15.75 6.37
CA LEU A 20 -5.92 16.96 6.03
C LEU A 20 -6.72 18.26 6.18
N PHE A 21 -8.05 18.24 5.97
CA PHE A 21 -8.93 19.40 6.16
C PHE A 21 -9.57 19.50 7.55
N LYS A 22 -9.59 18.42 8.34
CA LYS A 22 -10.23 18.37 9.67
C LYS A 22 -9.49 19.25 10.69
N ASP A 23 -8.19 19.42 10.52
CA ASP A 23 -7.39 20.34 11.33
C ASP A 23 -7.61 21.82 10.97
N MET A 24 -8.34 22.11 9.89
CA MET A 24 -8.68 23.47 9.46
C MET A 24 -10.05 23.95 9.97
N SER A 25 -10.79 23.12 10.71
CA SER A 25 -12.10 23.47 11.28
C SER A 25 -12.04 23.58 12.80
N SER A 26 -11.52 24.70 13.30
CA SER A 26 -11.72 25.10 14.70
C SER A 26 -12.28 26.53 14.81
N SER A 27 -13.53 26.57 15.27
CA SER A 27 -14.17 27.64 16.05
C SER A 27 -14.72 28.88 15.32
N SER A 28 -16.02 28.83 14.98
CA SER A 28 -16.87 30.02 14.88
C SER A 28 -17.67 30.21 16.18
N VAL A 29 -17.12 30.97 17.12
CA VAL A 29 -17.88 31.56 18.23
C VAL A 29 -18.04 33.05 17.93
N SER A 30 -19.28 33.51 18.02
CA SER A 30 -19.77 34.87 17.75
C SER A 30 -19.27 35.91 18.75
N SER A 31 -19.42 37.19 18.38
CA SER A 31 -19.40 38.41 19.20
C SER A 31 -18.22 39.38 18.96
N GLY A 32 -18.47 40.36 18.09
CA GLY A 32 -18.61 41.76 18.52
C GLY A 32 -17.41 42.49 19.14
N ARG A 33 -16.18 41.99 19.05
CA ARG A 33 -14.97 42.75 19.41
C ARG A 33 -13.90 42.50 18.35
N THR A 34 -13.22 43.57 17.93
CA THR A 34 -12.09 43.55 16.99
C THR A 34 -10.88 42.84 17.62
N LEU A 35 -11.01 41.54 17.91
CA LEU A 35 -9.89 40.70 18.29
C LEU A 35 -9.05 40.53 17.02
N LYS A 36 -7.89 41.18 17.01
CA LYS A 36 -6.84 40.91 16.02
C LYS A 36 -6.53 39.42 16.07
N ARG A 37 -7.02 38.67 15.09
CA ARG A 37 -6.78 37.22 15.04
C ARG A 37 -5.31 37.01 14.68
N LYS A 38 -4.60 36.29 15.54
CA LYS A 38 -3.22 35.86 15.27
C LYS A 38 -3.23 34.50 14.59
N CYS A 39 -2.28 34.27 13.71
CA CYS A 39 -2.01 32.97 13.12
C CYS A 39 -1.26 32.07 14.11
N LEU A 40 -1.18 30.78 13.81
CA LEU A 40 -0.39 29.81 14.61
C LEU A 40 1.12 30.15 14.62
N CYS A 41 1.60 30.90 13.62
CA CYS A 41 2.97 31.43 13.60
C CYS A 41 3.19 32.64 14.51
N GLY A 42 2.14 33.13 15.21
CA GLY A 42 2.20 34.28 16.11
C GLY A 42 1.94 35.65 15.48
N ASP A 43 1.98 35.75 14.15
CA ASP A 43 1.76 37.00 13.42
C ASP A 43 0.27 37.38 13.31
N GLU A 44 -0.03 38.67 13.11
CA GLU A 44 -1.40 39.13 12.85
C GLU A 44 -1.90 38.64 11.49
N ALA A 45 -3.10 38.05 11.45
CA ALA A 45 -3.71 37.59 10.21
C ALA A 45 -4.10 38.77 9.32
N VAL A 46 -3.88 38.63 8.02
CA VAL A 46 -4.16 39.65 7.01
C VAL A 46 -5.34 39.23 6.12
N MET A 47 -6.14 40.20 5.70
CA MET A 47 -7.27 39.95 4.79
C MET A 47 -6.74 39.78 3.36
N LYS A 48 -6.90 38.59 2.78
CA LYS A 48 -6.47 38.26 1.41
C LYS A 48 -7.68 37.93 0.54
N PRO A 49 -7.71 38.34 -0.74
CA PRO A 49 -8.71 37.86 -1.69
C PRO A 49 -8.36 36.43 -2.15
N SER A 50 -9.38 35.61 -2.37
CA SER A 50 -9.24 34.27 -2.95
C SER A 50 -9.04 34.37 -4.47
N GLY A 51 -7.99 33.71 -4.96
CA GLY A 51 -7.63 33.62 -6.38
C GLY A 51 -8.03 32.31 -7.05
N THR A 52 -8.84 31.46 -6.37
CA THR A 52 -9.29 30.17 -6.93
C THR A 52 -10.60 30.33 -7.71
N ASP A 53 -10.74 29.63 -8.83
CA ASP A 53 -11.94 29.67 -9.69
C ASP A 53 -13.24 29.28 -8.97
N LEU A 54 -13.15 28.40 -7.97
CA LEU A 54 -14.29 27.96 -7.15
C LEU A 54 -14.81 29.04 -6.19
N ASN A 55 -14.01 30.07 -5.92
CA ASN A 55 -14.34 31.09 -4.94
C ASN A 55 -13.61 32.41 -5.27
N PRO A 56 -13.91 33.04 -6.42
CA PRO A 56 -13.16 34.19 -6.89
C PRO A 56 -13.46 35.43 -6.04
N GLY A 57 -12.44 36.18 -5.66
CA GLY A 57 -12.57 37.50 -5.02
C GLY A 57 -13.07 37.49 -3.56
N ARG A 58 -13.54 36.35 -3.03
CA ARG A 58 -13.96 36.24 -1.63
C ARG A 58 -12.78 36.50 -0.70
N ARG A 59 -12.97 37.40 0.26
CA ARG A 59 -11.94 37.75 1.24
C ARG A 59 -11.91 36.75 2.39
N PHE A 60 -10.71 36.35 2.80
CA PHE A 60 -10.48 35.49 3.95
C PHE A 60 -9.31 36.03 4.78
N LEU A 61 -9.27 35.69 6.08
CA LEU A 61 -8.12 35.95 6.94
C LEU A 61 -7.08 34.86 6.71
N GLY A 62 -5.88 35.25 6.30
CA GLY A 62 -4.77 34.33 6.05
C GLY A 62 -3.49 34.78 6.73
N CYS A 63 -2.59 33.82 6.95
CA CYS A 63 -1.25 34.14 7.46
C CYS A 63 -0.47 34.99 6.44
N PRO A 64 0.21 36.07 6.86
CA PRO A 64 1.03 36.89 5.96
C PRO A 64 2.16 36.06 5.34
N LYS A 65 2.79 35.17 6.13
CA LYS A 65 3.86 34.25 5.69
C LYS A 65 3.38 33.05 4.87
N TYR A 66 2.07 32.91 4.64
CA TYR A 66 1.55 31.82 3.80
C TYR A 66 1.97 32.05 2.35
N SER A 67 3.03 31.37 1.93
CA SER A 67 3.48 31.28 0.53
C SER A 67 3.00 29.97 -0.08
N TYR A 68 2.39 30.07 -1.26
CA TYR A 68 1.96 28.91 -2.04
C TYR A 68 3.17 28.07 -2.49
N GLU A 69 4.30 28.70 -2.79
CA GLU A 69 5.52 28.01 -3.26
C GLU A 69 6.13 27.09 -2.20
N SER A 70 6.16 27.50 -0.93
CA SER A 70 6.73 26.67 0.14
C SER A 70 5.87 25.44 0.42
N LYS A 71 4.54 25.59 0.34
CA LYS A 71 3.59 24.50 0.55
C LYS A 71 3.52 23.56 -0.65
N ALA A 72 3.65 24.06 -1.87
CA ALA A 72 3.71 23.24 -3.08
C ALA A 72 4.93 22.29 -3.05
N LYS A 73 6.10 22.77 -2.60
CA LYS A 73 7.30 21.93 -2.42
C LYS A 73 7.13 20.85 -1.34
N GLU A 74 6.47 21.19 -0.25
CA GLU A 74 6.15 20.25 0.83
C GLU A 74 5.19 19.13 0.34
N PHE A 75 4.18 19.51 -0.46
CA PHE A 75 3.24 18.57 -1.04
C PHE A 75 3.87 17.67 -2.11
N ASP A 76 4.73 18.23 -2.97
CA ASP A 76 5.47 17.46 -3.98
C ASP A 76 6.39 16.42 -3.34
N ASN A 77 7.13 16.81 -2.29
CA ASN A 77 7.96 15.89 -1.51
C ASN A 77 7.13 14.76 -0.88
N MET A 78 6.01 15.09 -0.25
CA MET A 78 5.11 14.07 0.31
C MET A 78 4.56 13.13 -0.77
N THR A 79 4.20 13.64 -1.94
CA THR A 79 3.72 12.84 -3.08
C THR A 79 4.79 11.83 -3.52
N GLN A 80 6.04 12.26 -3.65
CA GLN A 80 7.17 11.37 -3.98
C GLN A 80 7.38 10.25 -2.94
N VAL A 81 7.20 10.54 -1.64
CA VAL A 81 7.28 9.52 -0.57
C VAL A 81 6.16 8.48 -0.69
N TYR A 82 4.92 8.91 -0.97
CA TYR A 82 3.80 7.99 -1.16
C TYR A 82 3.99 7.11 -2.40
N GLU A 83 4.44 7.68 -3.52
CA GLU A 83 4.73 6.93 -4.74
C GLU A 83 5.81 5.87 -4.51
N TRP A 84 6.88 6.21 -3.80
CA TRP A 84 7.93 5.26 -3.44
C TRP A 84 7.38 4.11 -2.58
N ARG A 85 6.58 4.40 -1.56
CA ARG A 85 5.95 3.38 -0.70
C ARG A 85 5.04 2.45 -1.48
N ILE A 86 4.21 2.98 -2.38
CA ILE A 86 3.34 2.18 -3.25
C ILE A 86 4.17 1.27 -4.15
N LYS A 87 5.27 1.79 -4.71
CA LYS A 87 6.18 1.01 -5.57
C LYS A 87 6.86 -0.13 -4.80
N GLU A 88 7.25 0.12 -3.56
CA GLU A 88 7.89 -0.86 -2.70
C GLU A 88 6.94 -1.98 -2.26
N MET A 89 5.72 -1.63 -1.86
CA MET A 89 4.66 -2.60 -1.55
C MET A 89 4.42 -3.56 -2.72
N LYS A 90 4.32 -3.04 -3.95
CA LYS A 90 4.20 -3.85 -5.17
C LYS A 90 5.42 -4.75 -5.42
N ARG A 91 6.62 -4.34 -5.03
CA ARG A 91 7.83 -5.20 -5.13
C ARG A 91 7.77 -6.35 -4.14
N VAL A 92 7.38 -6.08 -2.90
CA VAL A 92 7.25 -7.09 -1.85
C VAL A 92 6.21 -8.15 -2.24
N GLU A 93 5.06 -7.73 -2.76
CA GLU A 93 4.00 -8.65 -3.18
C GLU A 93 4.43 -9.55 -4.34
N ARG A 94 5.07 -8.99 -5.37
CA ARG A 94 5.64 -9.79 -6.48
C ARG A 94 6.67 -10.80 -5.98
N LYS A 95 7.46 -10.44 -4.96
CA LYS A 95 8.43 -11.36 -4.35
C LYS A 95 7.72 -12.53 -3.66
N LYS A 96 6.67 -12.26 -2.87
CA LYS A 96 5.85 -13.31 -2.24
C LYS A 96 5.26 -14.29 -3.26
N ILE A 97 4.72 -13.78 -4.37
CA ILE A 97 4.16 -14.63 -5.45
C ILE A 97 5.25 -15.51 -6.08
N LYS A 98 6.45 -14.95 -6.35
CA LYS A 98 7.58 -15.72 -6.89
C LYS A 98 8.09 -16.78 -5.92
N ASP A 99 8.16 -16.45 -4.64
CA ASP A 99 8.61 -17.37 -3.60
C ASP A 99 7.59 -18.50 -3.42
N ALA A 100 6.28 -18.20 -3.43
CA ALA A 100 5.21 -19.19 -3.41
C ALA A 100 5.29 -20.16 -4.61
N GLY A 101 5.40 -19.64 -5.84
CA GLY A 101 5.53 -20.49 -7.02
C GLY A 101 6.85 -21.28 -7.08
N THR A 102 7.89 -20.83 -6.40
CA THR A 102 9.15 -21.60 -6.25
C THR A 102 8.99 -22.70 -5.20
N MET A 103 8.28 -22.44 -4.11
CA MET A 103 7.94 -23.46 -3.11
C MET A 103 7.08 -24.58 -3.71
N GLU A 104 6.08 -24.25 -4.53
CA GLU A 104 5.28 -25.26 -5.23
C GLU A 104 6.13 -26.16 -6.13
N ARG A 105 7.00 -25.57 -6.96
CA ARG A 105 7.91 -26.33 -7.83
C ARG A 105 8.83 -27.24 -7.01
N ASN A 106 9.37 -26.74 -5.90
CA ASN A 106 10.23 -27.53 -5.02
C ASN A 106 9.47 -28.70 -4.37
N ILE A 107 8.20 -28.51 -4.00
CA ILE A 107 7.35 -29.58 -3.44
C ILE A 107 7.08 -30.65 -4.51
N TRP A 108 6.63 -30.26 -5.70
CA TRP A 108 6.37 -31.18 -6.81
C TRP A 108 7.63 -31.97 -7.22
N MET A 109 8.79 -31.32 -7.26
CA MET A 109 10.06 -32.00 -7.56
C MET A 109 10.42 -33.04 -6.49
N LYS A 110 10.21 -32.74 -5.21
CA LYS A 110 10.46 -33.71 -4.12
C LYS A 110 9.50 -34.91 -4.20
N LEU A 111 8.22 -34.67 -4.49
CA LEU A 111 7.23 -35.74 -4.67
C LEU A 111 7.57 -36.65 -5.85
N LEU A 112 8.01 -36.06 -6.98
CA LEU A 112 8.43 -36.81 -8.17
C LEU A 112 9.64 -37.71 -7.88
N VAL A 113 10.65 -37.20 -7.17
CA VAL A 113 11.82 -38.00 -6.78
C VAL A 113 11.44 -39.13 -5.83
N ALA A 114 10.59 -38.88 -4.84
CA ALA A 114 10.11 -39.91 -3.91
C ALA A 114 9.34 -41.03 -4.65
N LEU A 115 8.49 -40.66 -5.63
CA LEU A 115 7.76 -41.62 -6.44
C LEU A 115 8.71 -42.52 -7.26
N LEU A 116 9.74 -41.94 -7.89
CA LEU A 116 10.73 -42.71 -8.65
C LEU A 116 11.50 -43.69 -7.76
N VAL A 117 11.86 -43.29 -6.54
CA VAL A 117 12.52 -44.18 -5.57
C VAL A 117 11.60 -45.34 -5.17
N LEU A 118 10.32 -45.08 -4.92
CA LEU A 118 9.33 -46.12 -4.60
C LEU A 118 9.16 -47.11 -5.76
N VAL A 119 9.00 -46.62 -6.99
CA VAL A 119 8.84 -47.47 -8.17
C VAL A 119 10.11 -48.28 -8.44
N GLY A 120 11.29 -47.64 -8.41
CA GLY A 120 12.57 -48.32 -8.61
C GLY A 120 12.87 -49.37 -7.53
N GLY A 121 12.58 -49.07 -6.27
CA GLY A 121 12.69 -50.02 -5.16
C GLY A 121 11.76 -51.22 -5.31
N CYS A 122 10.50 -51.00 -5.71
CA CYS A 122 9.57 -52.08 -6.00
C CYS A 122 10.05 -52.98 -7.14
N ILE A 123 10.61 -52.41 -8.21
CA ILE A 123 11.14 -53.18 -9.34
C ILE A 123 12.31 -54.07 -8.87
N LEU A 124 13.28 -53.52 -8.12
CA LEU A 124 14.41 -54.29 -7.60
C LEU A 124 13.97 -55.42 -6.66
N PHE A 125 12.97 -55.19 -5.80
CA PHE A 125 12.43 -56.21 -4.92
C PHE A 125 11.77 -57.35 -5.71
N ASN A 126 11.00 -57.04 -6.76
CA ASN A 126 10.35 -58.05 -7.61
C ASN A 126 11.35 -58.84 -8.47
N TYR A 127 12.44 -58.22 -8.94
CA TYR A 127 13.49 -58.93 -9.68
C TYR A 127 14.40 -59.76 -8.77
N GLY A 128 14.71 -59.29 -7.55
CA GLY A 128 15.53 -60.04 -6.58
C GLY A 128 14.86 -61.30 -6.04
N VAL A 129 13.54 -61.27 -5.82
CA VAL A 129 12.78 -62.46 -5.35
C VAL A 129 12.66 -63.56 -6.43
N ARG A 130 12.87 -63.21 -7.71
CA ARG A 130 12.73 -64.16 -8.83
C ARG A 130 13.96 -65.03 -9.08
N GLU A 131 15.13 -64.71 -8.52
CA GLU A 131 16.32 -65.57 -8.65
C GLU A 131 16.32 -66.76 -7.66
N GLU A 132 15.63 -66.68 -6.54
CA GLU A 132 15.58 -67.79 -5.56
C GLU A 132 14.53 -68.88 -5.88
N GLY A 133 13.74 -68.71 -6.94
CA GLY A 133 12.62 -69.60 -7.28
C GLY A 133 12.89 -70.69 -8.33
N ILE A 134 14.11 -70.77 -8.90
CA ILE A 134 14.47 -71.77 -9.93
C ILE A 134 15.48 -72.77 -9.36
N ALA A 135 15.05 -73.55 -8.37
CA ALA A 135 15.72 -74.80 -8.00
C ALA A 135 14.74 -75.95 -8.24
N LEU A 136 14.90 -76.64 -9.38
CA LEU A 136 14.22 -77.92 -9.66
C LEU A 136 14.69 -78.99 -8.66
N PRO A 137 13.79 -79.75 -8.02
CA PRO A 137 14.15 -81.03 -7.45
C PRO A 137 14.03 -82.14 -8.51
N HIS A 138 15.07 -82.98 -8.56
CA HIS A 138 15.12 -84.28 -9.23
C HIS A 138 14.16 -85.29 -8.60
#